data_AF-A0A949EN26-F1
#
_entry.id   AF-A0A949EN26-F1
#
_cell.length_a   1.000
_cell.length_b   1.000
_cell.length_c   1.000
_cell.angle_alpha   90.00
_cell.angle_beta   90.00
_cell.angle_gamma   90.00
#
_symmetry.space_group_name_H-M   'P 1'
#
loop_
_entity.id
_entity.type
_entity.pdbx_description
1 polymer ?
#
loop_
_entity_poly.entity_id
_entity_poly.type
_entity_poly.pdbx_seq_one_letter_code
_entity_poly.pdbx_strand_id
1 'polypeptide(L)'
;MNILLARTFDLFDKTKPADGIFGVIPGSQKDAALGGSANLFVETISYVVIAAGVVAGLILLGMLIMGAITYMTSAGDEKVLTRAKQQMTNAVIGFVIIAMSYWIVRIIGTIFGLPNILKPTFIGP
;
A
#
# COMPACT_ATOMS: atom_id res chain seq x y z
N MET A 1 55.37 23.90 -17.38
CA MET A 1 54.99 22.58 -16.83
C MET A 1 54.08 22.78 -15.63
N ASN A 2 52.82 23.21 -15.80
CA ASN A 2 51.82 23.17 -14.70
C ASN A 2 50.35 23.33 -15.14
N ILE A 3 50.03 23.05 -16.40
CA ILE A 3 48.67 23.23 -16.94
C ILE A 3 47.84 21.94 -16.77
N LEU A 4 48.53 20.80 -16.56
CA LEU A 4 47.89 19.51 -16.34
C LEU A 4 47.32 19.36 -14.93
N LEU A 5 47.92 20.00 -13.91
CA LEU A 5 47.42 19.93 -12.53
C LEU A 5 46.23 20.88 -12.27
N ALA A 6 46.14 22.02 -12.95
CA ALA A 6 45.00 22.93 -12.83
C ALA A 6 43.72 22.32 -13.42
N ARG A 7 43.80 21.67 -14.59
CA ARG A 7 42.64 20.98 -15.20
C ARG A 7 42.14 19.79 -14.37
N THR A 8 43.01 19.08 -13.66
CA THR A 8 42.59 17.97 -12.80
C THR A 8 41.96 18.45 -11.49
N PHE A 9 42.32 19.64 -11.00
CA PHE A 9 41.75 20.19 -9.78
C PHE A 9 40.36 20.83 -10.02
N ASP A 10 40.15 21.51 -11.16
CA ASP A 10 38.82 22.00 -11.57
C ASP A 10 37.79 20.86 -11.76
N LEU A 11 38.25 19.68 -12.20
CA LEU A 11 37.39 18.50 -12.33
C LEU A 11 36.93 17.94 -10.98
N PHE A 12 37.71 18.15 -9.92
CA PHE A 12 37.35 17.72 -8.58
C PHE A 12 36.31 18.66 -7.96
N ASP A 13 36.43 19.98 -8.19
CA ASP A 13 35.46 20.95 -7.68
C ASP A 13 34.07 20.84 -8.35
N LYS A 14 34.03 20.41 -9.62
CA LYS A 14 32.77 20.11 -10.35
C LYS A 14 32.15 18.75 -10.00
N THR A 15 32.68 18.04 -9.00
CA THR A 15 32.02 16.90 -8.36
C THR A 15 31.53 17.21 -6.95
N LYS A 16 31.22 18.48 -6.65
CA LYS A 16 30.17 18.76 -5.66
C LYS A 16 28.85 18.26 -6.25
N PRO A 17 28.15 17.31 -5.61
CA PRO A 17 26.94 16.73 -6.16
C PRO A 17 25.81 17.76 -6.11
N ALA A 18 25.70 18.59 -7.15
CA ALA A 18 24.50 19.38 -7.39
C ALA A 18 23.36 18.53 -7.99
N ASP A 19 23.64 17.28 -8.38
CA ASP A 19 22.70 16.37 -9.02
C ASP A 19 23.29 14.95 -9.12
N GLY A 20 22.80 13.99 -8.32
CA GLY A 20 22.65 12.62 -8.82
C GLY A 20 23.24 11.40 -8.09
N ILE A 21 23.75 11.46 -6.84
CA ILE A 21 24.16 10.22 -6.13
C ILE A 21 23.31 9.82 -4.92
N PHE A 22 22.47 10.70 -4.37
CA PHE A 22 21.37 10.37 -3.48
C PHE A 22 20.25 11.41 -3.66
N GLY A 23 19.05 11.01 -4.08
CA GLY A 23 17.84 11.76 -3.75
C GLY A 23 17.16 12.65 -4.79
N VAL A 24 17.17 12.32 -6.08
CA VAL A 24 16.11 12.80 -6.99
C VAL A 24 15.50 11.64 -7.76
N ILE A 25 14.48 11.04 -7.15
CA ILE A 25 13.49 10.26 -7.89
C ILE A 25 12.58 11.29 -8.57
N PRO A 26 12.48 11.32 -9.92
CA PRO A 26 11.48 12.12 -10.61
C PRO A 26 10.10 11.57 -10.26
N GLY A 27 9.50 12.16 -9.23
CA GLY A 27 8.26 11.73 -8.60
C GLY A 27 8.06 12.27 -7.18
N SER A 28 9.08 12.85 -6.54
CA SER A 28 9.02 13.39 -5.17
C SER A 28 9.19 14.92 -5.07
N GLN A 29 9.21 15.65 -6.19
CA GLN A 29 9.35 17.12 -6.18
C GLN A 29 8.17 17.87 -6.78
N LYS A 30 7.10 17.18 -7.21
CA LYS A 30 5.85 17.86 -7.62
C LYS A 30 4.82 18.00 -6.50
N ASP A 31 5.22 17.72 -5.26
CA ASP A 31 4.33 17.77 -4.10
C ASP A 31 4.83 18.80 -3.05
N ALA A 32 6.05 19.32 -3.22
CA ALA A 32 6.68 20.24 -2.29
C ALA A 32 6.20 21.69 -2.39
N ALA A 33 5.46 22.08 -3.43
CA ALA A 33 5.11 23.49 -3.65
C ALA A 33 3.62 23.83 -3.49
N LEU A 34 2.72 22.87 -3.19
CA LEU A 34 1.28 23.15 -3.01
C LEU A 34 0.51 22.21 -2.06
N GLY A 35 1.15 21.34 -1.27
CA GLY A 35 0.41 20.21 -0.66
C GLY A 35 0.89 19.63 0.67
N GLY A 36 1.64 20.37 1.49
CA GLY A 36 2.21 19.83 2.75
C GLY A 36 1.21 19.13 3.68
N SER A 37 -0.04 19.58 3.74
CA SER A 37 -1.11 18.92 4.52
C SER A 37 -1.87 17.83 3.76
N ALA A 38 -1.94 17.91 2.42
CA ALA A 38 -2.62 16.94 1.58
C ALA A 38 -1.83 15.63 1.49
N ASN A 39 -0.49 15.71 1.43
CA ASN A 39 0.38 14.55 1.31
C ASN A 39 0.36 13.66 2.57
N LEU A 40 0.32 14.26 3.77
CA LEU A 40 0.19 13.52 5.04
C LEU A 40 -1.14 12.76 5.14
N PHE A 41 -2.22 13.37 4.62
CA PHE A 41 -3.54 12.76 4.61
C PHE A 41 -3.59 11.55 3.66
N VAL A 42 -2.97 11.70 2.48
CA VAL A 42 -2.87 10.63 1.49
C VAL A 42 -1.98 9.47 1.98
N GLU A 43 -0.86 9.78 2.63
CA GLU A 43 0.05 8.77 3.20
C GLU A 43 -0.60 8.01 4.36
N THR A 44 -1.32 8.69 5.24
CA THR A 44 -2.05 8.06 6.35
C THR A 44 -3.14 7.12 5.84
N ILE A 45 -3.90 7.55 4.82
CA ILE A 45 -4.94 6.71 4.21
C ILE A 45 -4.33 5.45 3.56
N SER A 46 -3.20 5.59 2.85
CA SER A 46 -2.48 4.46 2.28
C SER A 46 -2.12 3.40 3.31
N TYR A 47 -1.50 3.84 4.42
CA TYR A 47 -1.09 2.96 5.51
C TYR A 47 -2.30 2.29 6.17
N VAL A 48 -3.37 3.04 6.43
CA VAL A 48 -4.60 2.51 7.04
C VAL A 48 -5.27 1.49 6.13
N VAL A 49 -5.34 1.70 4.82
CA VAL A 49 -5.94 0.75 3.87
C VAL A 49 -5.16 -0.56 3.83
N ILE A 50 -3.82 -0.50 3.81
CA ILE A 50 -2.97 -1.69 3.83
C ILE A 50 -3.11 -2.43 5.16
N ALA A 51 -3.03 -1.72 6.29
CA ALA A 51 -3.19 -2.31 7.62
C ALA A 51 -4.58 -2.95 7.80
N ALA A 52 -5.64 -2.27 7.38
CA ALA A 52 -7.00 -2.78 7.42
C ALA A 52 -7.17 -4.03 6.53
N GLY A 53 -6.54 -4.05 5.34
CA GLY A 53 -6.54 -5.23 4.46
C GLY A 53 -5.91 -6.46 5.10
N VAL A 54 -4.78 -6.30 5.80
CA VAL A 54 -4.11 -7.40 6.53
C VAL A 54 -4.99 -7.92 7.66
N VAL A 55 -5.55 -7.01 8.48
CA VAL A 55 -6.44 -7.38 9.59
C VAL A 55 -7.71 -8.06 9.09
N ALA A 56 -8.32 -7.54 8.03
CA ALA A 56 -9.51 -8.12 7.42
C ALA A 56 -9.25 -9.53 6.87
N GLY A 57 -8.10 -9.76 6.22
CA GLY A 57 -7.69 -11.09 5.76
C GLY A 57 -7.53 -12.09 6.92
N LEU A 58 -6.96 -11.64 8.04
CA LEU A 58 -6.77 -12.48 9.23
C LEU A 58 -8.11 -12.87 9.88
N ILE A 59 -9.02 -11.90 10.01
CA ILE A 59 -10.38 -12.13 10.56
C ILE A 59 -11.16 -13.08 9.65
N LEU A 60 -11.05 -12.90 8.34
CA LEU A 60 -11.74 -13.74 7.35
C LEU A 60 -11.30 -15.19 7.46
N LEU A 61 -10.01 -15.44 7.61
CA LEU A 61 -9.48 -16.78 7.84
C LEU A 61 -10.05 -17.40 9.13
N GLY A 62 -10.11 -16.63 10.23
CA GLY A 62 -10.71 -17.08 11.49
C GLY A 62 -12.20 -17.41 11.36
N MET A 63 -12.97 -16.57 10.69
CA MET A 63 -14.39 -16.81 10.44
C MET A 63 -14.64 -18.01 9.54
N LEU A 64 -13.77 -18.26 8.55
CA LEU A 64 -13.85 -19.40 7.65
C LEU A 64 -13.62 -20.72 8.40
N ILE A 65 -12.61 -20.77 9.28
CA ILE A 65 -12.34 -21.96 10.10
C ILE A 65 -13.51 -22.25 11.04
N MET A 66 -14.01 -21.23 11.77
CA MET A 66 -15.15 -21.40 12.68
C MET A 66 -16.43 -21.79 11.93
N GLY A 67 -16.69 -21.20 10.77
CA GLY A 67 -17.83 -21.56 9.91
C GLY A 67 -17.71 -22.99 9.37
N ALA A 68 -16.51 -23.42 8.98
CA ALA A 68 -16.26 -24.77 8.50
C ALA A 68 -16.45 -25.83 9.59
N ILE A 69 -15.91 -25.60 10.79
CA ILE A 69 -16.12 -26.50 11.94
C ILE A 69 -17.60 -26.59 12.27
N THR A 70 -18.30 -25.46 12.32
CA THR A 70 -19.74 -25.42 12.61
C THR A 70 -20.55 -26.16 11.54
N TYR A 71 -20.17 -26.03 10.26
CA TYR A 71 -20.80 -26.79 9.17
C TYR A 71 -20.59 -28.31 9.33
N MET A 72 -19.37 -28.74 9.68
CA MET A 72 -19.05 -30.16 9.90
C MET A 72 -19.74 -30.74 11.14
N THR A 73 -19.89 -29.96 12.22
CA THR A 73 -20.54 -30.42 13.46
C THR A 73 -22.07 -30.31 13.45
N SER A 74 -22.67 -29.74 12.39
CA SER A 74 -24.12 -29.51 12.32
C SER A 74 -24.97 -30.79 12.26
N ALA A 75 -24.37 -31.98 12.02
CA ALA A 75 -24.89 -33.34 12.22
C ALA A 75 -26.40 -33.64 11.94
N GLY A 76 -27.11 -32.83 11.14
CA GLY A 76 -28.53 -32.99 10.82
C GLY A 76 -29.50 -31.96 11.43
N ASP A 77 -29.02 -31.00 12.23
CA ASP A 77 -29.84 -29.87 12.70
C ASP A 77 -29.90 -28.79 11.60
N GLU A 78 -31.07 -28.65 10.97
CA GLU A 78 -31.33 -27.70 9.88
C GLU A 78 -31.07 -26.25 10.28
N LYS A 79 -31.23 -25.90 11.56
CA LYS A 79 -31.00 -24.54 12.06
C LYS A 79 -29.51 -24.22 12.10
N VAL A 80 -28.68 -25.16 12.52
CA VAL A 80 -27.22 -25.00 12.56
C VAL A 80 -26.64 -25.03 11.15
N LEU A 81 -27.16 -25.91 10.28
CA LEU A 81 -26.83 -25.95 8.85
C LEU A 81 -27.13 -24.62 8.16
N THR A 82 -28.30 -24.02 8.40
CA THR A 82 -28.68 -22.74 7.81
C THR A 82 -27.77 -21.61 8.28
N ARG A 83 -27.42 -21.58 9.58
CA ARG A 83 -26.47 -20.61 10.13
C ARG A 83 -25.07 -20.77 9.56
N ALA A 84 -24.58 -22.01 9.45
CA ALA A 84 -23.27 -22.30 8.88
C ALA A 84 -23.19 -21.86 7.40
N LYS A 85 -24.25 -22.12 6.62
CA LYS A 85 -24.35 -21.64 5.23
C LYS A 85 -24.33 -20.11 5.15
N GLN A 86 -25.11 -19.42 5.99
CA GLN A 86 -25.08 -17.95 6.06
C GLN A 86 -23.69 -17.42 6.41
N GLN A 87 -23.02 -18.04 7.38
CA GLN A 87 -21.67 -17.65 7.79
C GLN A 87 -20.65 -17.85 6.66
N MET A 88 -20.73 -18.96 5.91
CA MET A 88 -19.91 -19.19 4.73
C MET A 88 -20.17 -18.14 3.64
N THR A 89 -21.44 -17.85 3.32
CA THR A 89 -21.79 -16.83 2.33
C THR A 89 -21.26 -15.45 2.72
N ASN A 90 -21.39 -15.07 3.98
CA ASN A 90 -20.87 -13.79 4.50
C ASN A 90 -19.34 -13.72 4.41
N ALA A 91 -18.63 -14.83 4.71
CA ALA A 91 -17.19 -14.91 4.56
C ALA A 91 -16.75 -14.77 3.09
N VAL A 92 -17.47 -15.41 2.16
CA VAL A 92 -17.20 -15.28 0.71
C VAL A 92 -17.44 -13.85 0.24
N ILE A 93 -18.54 -13.21 0.66
CA ILE A 93 -18.83 -11.81 0.33
C ILE A 93 -17.72 -10.89 0.85
N GLY A 94 -17.28 -11.07 2.09
CA GLY A 94 -16.16 -10.31 2.66
C GLY A 94 -14.86 -10.48 1.86
N PHE A 95 -14.58 -11.69 1.40
CA PHE A 95 -13.39 -11.98 0.57
C PHE A 95 -13.45 -11.22 -0.76
N VAL A 96 -14.61 -11.27 -1.42
CA VAL A 96 -14.83 -10.57 -2.69
C VAL A 96 -14.69 -9.06 -2.51
N ILE A 97 -15.21 -8.49 -1.42
CA ILE A 97 -15.08 -7.04 -1.15
C ILE A 97 -13.62 -6.64 -0.99
N ILE A 98 -12.80 -7.40 -0.25
CA ILE A 98 -11.37 -7.12 -0.08
C ILE A 98 -10.65 -7.21 -1.42
N ALA A 99 -10.94 -8.23 -2.23
CA ALA A 99 -10.37 -8.38 -3.55
C ALA A 99 -10.74 -7.20 -4.47
N MET A 100 -12.01 -6.80 -4.48
CA MET A 100 -12.50 -5.66 -5.28
C MET A 100 -11.95 -4.32 -4.80
N SER A 101 -11.73 -4.16 -3.49
CA SER A 101 -11.14 -2.95 -2.91
C SER A 101 -9.80 -2.58 -3.55
N TYR A 102 -8.94 -3.57 -3.81
CA TYR A 102 -7.65 -3.33 -4.48
C TYR A 102 -7.82 -2.71 -5.88
N TRP A 103 -8.78 -3.20 -6.66
CA TRP A 103 -9.08 -2.67 -7.99
C TRP A 103 -9.65 -1.26 -7.92
N ILE A 104 -10.56 -1.02 -6.98
CA ILE A 104 -11.19 0.29 -6.77
C ILE A 104 -10.15 1.34 -6.39
N VAL A 105 -9.28 1.04 -5.42
CA VAL A 105 -8.23 1.98 -4.98
C VAL A 105 -7.25 2.28 -6.11
N ARG A 106 -6.92 1.29 -6.95
CA ARG A 106 -6.07 1.50 -8.13
C ARG A 106 -6.70 2.45 -9.14
N ILE A 107 -7.99 2.30 -9.42
CA ILE A 107 -8.73 3.17 -10.35
C ILE A 107 -8.80 4.60 -9.79
N ILE A 108 -9.12 4.75 -8.52
CA ILE A 108 -9.15 6.06 -7.85
C ILE A 108 -7.76 6.72 -7.90
N GLY A 109 -6.68 5.98 -7.63
CA GLY A 109 -5.31 6.49 -7.73
C GLY A 109 -4.94 6.98 -9.14
N THR A 110 -5.43 6.31 -10.19
CA THR A 110 -5.22 6.76 -11.58
C THR A 110 -6.01 8.02 -11.94
N ILE A 111 -7.22 8.19 -11.39
CA ILE A 111 -8.07 9.36 -11.67
C ILE A 111 -7.55 10.60 -10.92
N PHE A 112 -7.04 10.43 -9.70
CA PHE A 112 -6.51 11.52 -8.87
C PHE A 112 -5.05 11.90 -9.18
N GLY A 113 -4.41 11.26 -10.17
CA GLY A 113 -3.06 11.64 -10.62
C GLY A 113 -1.93 11.36 -9.62
N LEU A 114 -2.19 10.57 -8.57
CA LEU A 114 -1.23 10.17 -7.54
C LEU A 114 -0.96 8.65 -7.66
N PRO A 115 -0.05 8.21 -8.54
CA PRO A 115 0.17 6.79 -8.83
C PRO A 115 0.81 5.98 -7.69
N ASN A 116 1.19 6.62 -6.56
CA ASN A 116 2.03 6.00 -5.51
C ASN A 116 1.34 5.77 -4.15
N ILE A 117 0.01 5.92 -4.05
CA ILE A 117 -0.76 5.77 -2.80
C ILE A 117 -0.79 4.36 -2.19
N LEU A 118 -0.03 3.40 -2.70
CA LEU A 118 0.03 2.02 -2.18
C LEU A 118 1.46 1.59 -1.85
N LYS A 119 2.41 2.54 -1.91
CA LYS A 119 3.84 2.31 -1.67
C LYS A 119 4.39 3.46 -0.82
N PRO A 120 4.20 3.44 0.51
CA PRO A 120 4.86 4.41 1.39
C PRO A 120 6.37 4.23 1.23
N THR A 121 7.06 5.28 0.80
CA THR A 121 8.51 5.25 0.57
C THR A 121 9.17 5.80 1.84
N PHE A 122 9.81 4.92 2.62
CA PHE A 122 10.54 5.33 3.82
C PHE A 122 11.75 6.19 3.40
N ILE A 123 11.68 7.48 3.72
CA ILE A 123 12.83 8.40 3.73
C ILE A 123 13.53 8.22 5.08
N GLY A 124 14.59 7.41 5.08
CA GLY A 124 15.60 7.43 6.13
C GLY A 124 16.63 8.53 5.86
N PRO A 125 17.37 9.00 6.88
CA PRO A 125 18.45 9.97 6.71
C PRO A 125 19.57 9.45 5.80
#